data_AF-A0A7C2BPX5-F1
#
_entry.id   AF-A0A7C2BPX5-F1
#
_cell.length_a   1.000
_cell.length_b   1.000
_cell.length_c   1.000
_cell.angle_alpha   90.00
_cell.angle_beta   90.00
_cell.angle_gamma   90.00
#
_symmetry.space_group_name_H-M   'P 1'
#
loop_
_entity.id
_entity.type
_entity.pdbx_description
1 polymer ?
#
loop_
_entity_poly.entity_id
_entity_poly.type
_entity_poly.pdbx_seq_one_letter_code
_entity_poly.pdbx_strand_id
1 'polypeptide(L)' 'MKVRIRHQRREVQVEGVRTVGELLDRLQLNPETVLVVRGTELLTRDARVADEDEIEIRPVVSGG' A
#
# COMPACT_ATOMS: atom_id res chain seq x y z
N MET A 1 7.41 -5.97 6.43
CA MET A 1 6.73 -5.85 5.12
C MET A 1 7.40 -4.77 4.32
N LYS A 2 7.80 -5.09 3.09
CA LYS A 2 8.48 -4.15 2.20
C LYS A 2 7.44 -3.39 1.39
N VAL A 3 7.44 -2.06 1.47
CA VAL A 3 6.45 -1.21 0.80
C VAL A 3 7.13 -0.27 -0.18
N ARG A 4 6.67 -0.27 -1.43
CA ARG A 4 7.21 0.54 -2.54
C ARG A 4 6.19 1.59 -2.98
N ILE A 5 6.52 2.87 -2.81
CA ILE A 5 5.65 3.99 -3.16
C ILE A 5 6.12 4.59 -4.48
N ARG A 6 5.39 4.31 -5.57
CA ARG A 6 5.86 4.61 -6.93
C ARG A 6 6.05 6.11 -7.22
N HIS A 7 5.15 6.97 -6.74
CA HIS A 7 5.24 8.42 -6.99
C HIS A 7 6.52 9.04 -6.42
N GLN A 8 7.03 8.49 -5.31
CA GLN A 8 8.18 9.03 -4.59
C GLN A 8 9.48 8.24 -4.84
N ARG A 9 9.42 7.18 -5.66
CA ARG A 9 10.52 6.19 -5.82
C ARG A 9 11.11 5.76 -4.46
N ARG A 10 10.23 5.64 -3.46
CA ARG A 10 10.60 5.41 -2.06
C ARG A 10 10.26 3.98 -1.68
N GLU A 11 11.18 3.34 -0.98
CA GLU A 11 10.95 2.03 -0.34
C GLU A 11 11.03 2.19 1.17
N VAL A 12 10.08 1.60 1.90
CA VAL A 12 10.04 1.64 3.37
C VAL A 12 9.76 0.25 3.92
N GLN A 13 10.28 -0.02 5.11
CA GLN A 13 9.91 -1.20 5.89
C GLN A 13 8.82 -0.81 6.89
N VAL A 14 7.76 -1.62 6.92
CA VAL A 14 6.65 -1.47 7.86
C VAL A 14 6.44 -2.80 8.57
N GLU A 15 6.28 -2.75 9.88
CA GLU A 15 6.13 -3.93 10.75
C GLU A 15 4.89 -3.78 11.63
N GLY A 16 4.30 -4.92 12.00
CA GLY A 16 3.21 -4.95 12.99
C GLY A 16 1.87 -4.47 12.45
N VAL A 17 1.75 -4.31 11.14
CA VAL A 17 0.50 -3.99 10.44
C VAL A 17 -0.17 -5.28 9.98
N ARG A 18 -1.50 -5.37 10.12
CA ARG A 18 -2.27 -6.58 9.79
C ARG A 18 -3.24 -6.38 8.64
N THR A 19 -3.57 -5.13 8.28
CA THR A 19 -4.48 -4.82 7.17
C THR A 19 -3.95 -3.71 6.26
N VAL A 20 -4.45 -3.64 5.04
CA VAL A 20 -4.16 -2.54 4.11
C VAL A 20 -4.59 -1.19 4.68
N GLY A 21 -5.75 -1.12 5.35
CA GLY A 21 -6.21 0.11 6.00
C GLY A 21 -5.21 0.65 7.03
N GLU A 22 -4.76 -0.20 7.95
CA GLU A 22 -3.72 0.15 8.93
C GLU A 22 -2.40 0.58 8.26
N LEU A 23 -2.02 -0.08 7.16
CA LEU A 23 -0.82 0.28 6.40
C LEU A 23 -0.93 1.72 5.87
N LEU A 24 -2.05 2.05 5.23
CA LEU A 24 -2.29 3.38 4.66
C LEU A 24 -2.37 4.44 5.73
N ASP A 25 -3.02 4.17 6.86
CA ASP A 25 -3.08 5.07 8.01
C ASP A 25 -1.68 5.34 8.59
N ARG A 26 -0.86 4.29 8.74
CA ARG A 26 0.53 4.38 9.23
C ARG A 26 1.42 5.22 8.32
N LEU A 27 1.19 5.14 7.00
CA LEU A 27 1.91 5.90 5.99
C LEU A 27 1.27 7.27 5.69
N GLN A 28 0.15 7.60 6.35
CA GLN A 28 -0.62 8.84 6.16
C GLN A 28 -1.05 9.05 4.69
N LEU A 29 -1.51 7.98 4.04
CA LEU A 29 -1.96 7.99 2.64
C LEU A 29 -3.48 7.91 2.58
N ASN A 30 -4.10 8.71 1.72
CA ASN A 30 -5.54 8.64 1.50
C ASN A 30 -5.89 7.41 0.64
N PRO A 31 -6.69 6.45 1.13
CA PRO A 31 -7.07 5.24 0.39
C PRO A 31 -7.81 5.52 -0.93
N GLU A 32 -8.48 6.65 -1.07
CA GLU A 32 -9.18 7.03 -2.31
C GLU A 32 -8.21 7.50 -3.41
N THR A 33 -6.96 7.81 -3.04
CA THR A 33 -5.95 8.37 -3.95
C THR A 33 -4.90 7.35 -4.39
N VAL A 34 -4.98 6.11 -3.89
CA VAL A 34 -3.99 5.06 -4.16
C VAL A 34 -4.62 3.70 -4.43
N LEU A 35 -3.92 2.90 -5.24
CA LEU A 35 -4.12 1.46 -5.35
C LEU A 35 -3.01 0.72 -4.61
N VAL A 36 -3.39 -0.33 -3.90
CA VAL A 36 -2.49 -1.20 -3.17
C VAL A 36 -2.42 -2.54 -3.88
N VAL A 37 -1.22 -2.98 -4.22
CA VAL A 37 -0.97 -4.18 -5.01
C VAL A 37 0.02 -5.09 -4.29
N ARG A 38 -0.25 -6.40 -4.26
CA ARG A 38 0.70 -7.43 -3.86
C ARG A 38 0.99 -8.33 -5.06
N GLY A 39 2.19 -8.21 -5.63
CA GLY A 39 2.52 -8.87 -6.91
C GLY A 39 1.62 -8.38 -8.04
N THR A 40 0.63 -9.19 -8.41
CA THR A 40 -0.38 -8.85 -9.44
C THR A 40 -1.79 -8.67 -8.88
N GLU A 41 -1.98 -8.87 -7.57
CA GLU A 41 -3.28 -8.82 -6.91
C GLU A 41 -3.56 -7.40 -6.39
N LEU A 42 -4.75 -6.86 -6.71
CA LEU A 42 -5.26 -5.62 -6.12
C LEU A 42 -5.90 -5.94 -4.76
N LEU A 43 -5.45 -5.23 -3.72
CA LEU A 43 -5.94 -5.44 -2.37
C LEU A 43 -6.97 -4.36 -1.98
N THR A 44 -8.04 -4.80 -1.33
CA THR A 44 -9.04 -3.92 -0.70
C THR A 44 -8.54 -3.43 0.66
N ARG A 45 -9.19 -2.40 1.23
CA ARG A 45 -8.80 -1.80 2.51
C ARG A 45 -8.81 -2.79 3.68
N ASP A 46 -9.71 -3.76 3.66
CA ASP A 46 -9.89 -4.80 4.68
C ASP A 46 -9.02 -6.04 4.45
N ALA A 47 -8.30 -6.11 3.32
CA ALA A 47 -7.42 -7.23 3.03
C ALA A 47 -6.30 -7.34 4.08
N ARG A 48 -6.01 -8.59 4.47
CA ARG A 48 -4.92 -8.90 5.39
C ARG A 48 -3.57 -8.91 4.69
N VAL A 49 -2.57 -8.46 5.43
CA VAL A 49 -1.18 -8.38 4.98
C VAL A 49 -0.25 -8.95 6.05
N ALA A 50 0.87 -9.51 5.61
CA ALA A 50 1.86 -10.18 6.46
C ALA A 50 3.21 -9.45 6.45
N ASP A 51 4.04 -9.70 7.45
CA ASP A 51 5.32 -9.00 7.60
C ASP A 51 6.32 -9.38 6.48
N GLU A 52 6.13 -10.52 5.83
CA GLU A 52 6.87 -10.99 4.65
C GLU A 52 6.36 -10.43 3.30
N ASP A 53 5.22 -9.73 3.28
CA ASP A 53 4.64 -9.26 2.02
C ASP A 53 5.48 -8.15 1.37
N GLU A 54 5.50 -8.16 0.03
CA GLU A 54 5.93 -7.04 -0.80
C GLU A 54 4.71 -6.30 -1.36
N ILE A 55 4.52 -5.07 -0.89
CA ILE A 55 3.39 -4.22 -1.26
C ILE A 55 3.84 -3.06 -2.14
N GLU A 56 3.11 -2.84 -3.22
CA GLU A 56 3.28 -1.69 -4.09
C GLU A 56 2.09 -0.74 -3.92
N ILE A 57 2.39 0.55 -3.70
CA ILE A 57 1.39 1.62 -3.62
C ILE A 57 1.54 2.52 -4.84
N ARG A 58 0.46 2.61 -5.62
CA ARG A 58 0.40 3.37 -6.87
C ARG A 58 -0.61 4.52 -6.72
N PRO A 59 -0.26 5.77 -7.05
CA PRO A 59 -1.26 6.83 -7.11
C PRO A 59 -2.28 6.53 -8.20
N VAL A 60 -3.56 6.82 -7.93
CA VAL A 60 -4.53 6.98 -9.02
C VAL A 60 -4.46 8.41 -9.51
N VAL A 61 -4.21 8.59 -10.79
CA VAL A 61 -4.41 9.88 -11.44
C VAL A 61 -5.79 9.80 -12.06
N SER A 62 -6.75 10.60 -11.60
CA SER A 62 -7.97 10.80 -12.37
C SER A 62 -7.58 11.52 -13.65
N GLY A 63 -7.42 10.77 -14.74
CA GLY A 63 -7.51 11.37 -16.06
C GLY A 63 -8.92 11.92 -16.17
N GLY A 64 -9.05 13.25 -16.22
CA GLY A 64 -10.35 13.91 -16.38
C GLY A 64 -11.09 13.45 -17.63
#